data_AF-A0A5E4QDR5-F1
#
_entry.id   AF-A0A5E4QDR5-F1
#
_cell.length_a   1.000
_cell.length_b   1.000
_cell.length_c   1.000
_cell.angle_alpha   90.00
_cell.angle_beta   90.00
_cell.angle_gamma   90.00
#
_symmetry.space_group_name_H-M   'P 1'
#
loop_
_entity.id
_entity.type
_entity.pdbx_description
1 polymer ?
#
loop_
_entity_poly.entity_id
_entity_poly.type
_entity_poly.pdbx_seq_one_letter_code
_entity_poly.pdbx_strand_id
1 'polypeptide(L)'
;MDEPQLKAAGLSLNEGFRLVRDVCYPDDVTINIFVVCLGVIMGLLLLGLVKAFLGLFCMCIGTQGLHLLLQMPRKLDHYYEAGLRKYTVEYDKDGWPIHPETKKRGVRLVSKPMEFVLNIIFFVSVPCIVLLNSFRQIKEKCRSVEKNMSSQRRNNKKCFSSQDIQMEPLLNETQFSAKYDEKRTIPDSEQDDAEYVLTQIQRSKESLAKCQNRVKATNSSTKDSRWAK
;
A
#
# COMPACT_ATOMS: atom_id res chain seq x y z
N MET A 1 -56.39 -14.66 12.85
CA MET A 1 -55.06 -15.32 12.86
C MET A 1 -54.47 -15.01 14.20
N ASP A 2 -54.21 -16.06 14.97
CA ASP A 2 -53.93 -15.93 16.39
C ASP A 2 -52.43 -15.69 16.61
N GLU A 3 -52.11 -14.89 17.63
CA GLU A 3 -50.76 -14.50 18.04
C GLU A 3 -49.69 -15.62 18.06
N PRO A 4 -49.98 -16.88 18.47
CA PRO A 4 -48.98 -17.96 18.43
C PRO A 4 -48.58 -18.37 17.00
N GLN A 5 -49.46 -18.20 16.01
CA GLN A 5 -49.19 -18.57 14.62
C GLN A 5 -48.21 -17.59 13.96
N LEU A 6 -48.28 -16.29 14.32
CA LEU A 6 -47.31 -15.28 13.86
C LEU A 6 -45.90 -15.52 14.44
N LYS A 7 -45.82 -15.90 15.73
CA LYS A 7 -44.54 -16.23 16.39
C LYS A 7 -43.91 -17.50 15.81
N ALA A 8 -44.72 -18.52 15.48
CA ALA A 8 -44.24 -19.74 14.84
C ALA A 8 -43.76 -19.51 13.40
N ALA A 9 -44.34 -18.54 12.70
CA ALA A 9 -43.91 -18.11 11.36
C ALA A 9 -42.67 -17.20 11.37
N GLY A 10 -42.12 -16.87 12.55
CA GLY A 10 -40.92 -16.03 12.68
C GLY A 10 -41.12 -14.56 12.33
N LEU A 11 -42.38 -14.10 12.23
CA LEU A 11 -42.71 -12.72 11.89
C LEU A 11 -43.08 -11.97 13.17
N SER A 12 -42.17 -11.14 13.67
CA SER A 12 -42.48 -10.14 14.69
C SER A 12 -43.18 -8.95 14.05
N LEU A 13 -44.39 -8.63 14.50
CA LEU A 13 -45.20 -7.52 14.02
C LEU A 13 -44.73 -6.16 14.58
N ASN A 14 -43.44 -5.99 14.83
CA ASN A 14 -42.89 -4.72 15.27
C ASN A 14 -41.80 -4.24 14.32
N GLU A 15 -42.21 -3.25 13.53
CA GLU A 15 -41.41 -2.16 12.97
C GLU A 15 -40.27 -2.54 12.04
N GLY A 16 -40.52 -2.27 10.74
CA GLY A 16 -39.44 -2.14 9.79
C GLY A 16 -38.52 -1.00 10.19
N PHE A 17 -37.22 -1.30 10.30
CA PHE A 17 -36.19 -0.38 9.89
C PHE A 17 -35.15 -1.14 9.05
N ARG A 18 -34.96 -0.57 7.87
CA ARG A 18 -34.10 -0.91 6.75
C ARG A 18 -32.70 -1.39 7.12
N LEU A 19 -32.13 -2.21 6.23
CA LEU A 19 -30.69 -2.26 6.00
C LEU A 19 -30.12 -0.84 5.91
N VAL A 20 -29.28 -0.44 6.88
CA VAL A 20 -27.97 0.20 6.64
C VAL A 20 -27.15 -0.11 7.89
N ARG A 21 -26.08 -0.91 7.76
CA ARG A 21 -24.98 -0.83 8.74
C ARG A 21 -24.27 0.48 8.40
N ASP A 22 -24.84 1.59 8.85
CA ASP A 22 -24.11 2.84 8.83
C ASP A 22 -22.98 2.67 9.83
N VAL A 23 -21.78 2.62 9.26
CA VAL A 23 -20.52 2.72 9.98
C VAL A 23 -20.45 4.17 10.50
N CYS A 24 -21.27 4.49 11.50
CA CYS A 24 -21.12 5.71 12.30
C CYS A 24 -19.92 5.50 13.22
N TYR A 25 -18.72 5.72 12.68
CA TYR A 25 -17.64 6.23 13.51
C TYR A 25 -18.07 7.62 13.99
N PRO A 26 -17.77 8.04 15.23
CA PRO A 26 -18.18 9.34 15.73
C PRO A 26 -17.52 10.41 14.86
N ASP A 27 -18.32 11.10 14.05
CA ASP A 27 -17.88 12.15 13.13
C ASP A 27 -16.99 13.16 13.85
N ASP A 28 -17.27 13.43 15.14
CA ASP A 28 -16.46 14.31 15.98
C ASP A 28 -14.98 13.90 16.04
N VAL A 29 -14.67 12.61 16.18
CA VAL A 29 -13.27 12.15 16.26
C VAL A 29 -12.58 12.29 14.91
N THR A 30 -13.26 11.93 13.82
CA THR A 30 -12.73 12.05 12.45
C THR A 30 -12.52 13.52 12.07
N ILE A 31 -13.47 14.38 12.40
CA ILE A 31 -13.39 15.83 12.20
C ILE A 31 -12.25 16.41 13.03
N ASN A 32 -12.13 16.04 14.31
CA ASN A 32 -11.05 16.51 15.18
C ASN A 32 -9.67 16.10 14.64
N ILE A 33 -9.51 14.84 14.19
CA ILE A 33 -8.27 14.38 13.56
C ILE A 33 -7.98 15.19 12.30
N PHE A 34 -8.98 15.44 11.46
CA PHE A 34 -8.81 16.22 10.23
C PHE A 34 -8.41 17.67 10.52
N VAL A 35 -9.06 18.31 11.49
CA VAL A 35 -8.73 19.68 11.93
C VAL A 35 -7.32 19.76 12.49
N VAL A 36 -6.90 18.79 13.32
CA VAL A 36 -5.54 18.71 13.85
C VAL A 36 -4.53 18.51 12.72
N CYS A 37 -4.78 17.57 11.79
CA CYS A 37 -3.92 17.33 10.65
C CYS A 37 -3.77 18.58 9.76
N LEU A 38 -4.89 19.25 9.45
CA LEU A 38 -4.87 20.52 8.71
C LEU A 38 -4.10 21.59 9.48
N GLY A 39 -4.33 21.73 10.78
CA GLY A 39 -3.61 22.67 11.63
C GLY A 39 -2.09 22.43 11.61
N VAL A 40 -1.65 21.17 11.70
CA VAL A 40 -0.24 20.79 11.58
C VAL A 40 0.31 21.13 10.20
N ILE A 41 -0.39 20.78 9.12
CA ILE A 41 0.04 21.10 7.75
C ILE A 41 0.15 22.62 7.54
N MET A 42 -0.83 23.38 8.01
CA MET A 42 -0.82 24.84 7.95
C MET A 42 0.34 25.43 8.77
N GLY A 43 0.59 24.90 9.97
CA GLY A 43 1.74 25.29 10.80
C GLY A 43 3.08 25.00 10.10
N LEU A 44 3.23 23.84 9.47
CA LEU A 44 4.42 23.48 8.70
C LEU A 44 4.60 24.37 7.47
N LEU A 45 3.52 24.74 6.80
CA LEU A 45 3.56 25.70 5.69
C LEU A 45 3.94 27.10 6.16
N LEU A 46 3.47 27.55 7.32
CA LEU A 46 3.90 28.82 7.93
C LEU A 46 5.38 28.80 8.27
N LEU A 47 5.91 27.72 8.85
CA LEU A 47 7.34 27.56 9.07
C LEU A 47 8.12 27.54 7.75
N GLY A 48 7.57 26.91 6.71
CA GLY A 48 8.13 26.93 5.36
C GLY A 48 8.17 28.33 4.77
N LEU A 49 7.12 29.13 4.97
CA LEU A 49 7.09 30.54 4.57
C LEU A 49 8.15 31.36 5.30
N VAL A 50 8.28 31.20 6.62
CA VAL A 50 9.34 31.87 7.40
C VAL A 50 10.72 31.49 6.85
N LYS A 51 10.97 30.21 6.57
CA LYS A 51 12.21 29.76 5.93
C LYS A 51 12.38 30.33 4.53
N ALA A 52 11.33 30.43 3.73
CA ALA A 52 11.37 31.01 2.40
C ALA A 52 11.74 32.49 2.44
N PHE A 53 11.18 33.26 3.38
CA PHE A 53 11.57 34.65 3.63
C PHE A 53 13.02 34.77 4.12
N LEU A 54 13.44 33.93 5.06
CA LEU A 54 14.85 33.86 5.49
C LEU A 54 15.79 33.53 4.32
N GLY A 55 15.34 32.68 3.38
CA GLY A 55 16.07 32.35 2.15
C GLY A 55 16.18 33.53 1.17
N LEU A 56 15.24 34.48 1.19
CA LEU A 56 15.34 35.73 0.42
C LEU A 56 16.41 36.66 1.01
N PHE A 57 16.54 36.72 2.33
CA PHE A 57 17.56 37.53 3.00
C PHE A 57 18.94 36.88 2.99
N CYS A 58 19.02 35.55 3.05
CA CYS A 58 20.27 34.80 3.07
C CYS A 58 20.20 33.56 2.15
N MET A 59 20.98 33.60 1.05
CA MET A 59 21.05 32.48 0.09
C MET A 59 21.56 31.17 0.71
N CYS A 60 22.39 31.23 1.74
CA CYS A 60 22.87 30.03 2.44
C CYS A 60 21.71 29.27 3.09
N ILE A 61 20.78 29.98 3.72
CA ILE A 61 19.62 29.40 4.40
C ILE A 61 18.59 28.87 3.39
N GLY A 62 18.45 29.57 2.25
CA GLY A 62 17.55 29.17 1.15
C GLY A 62 17.98 27.89 0.44
N THR A 63 19.29 27.66 0.32
CA THR A 63 19.85 26.45 -0.30
C THR A 63 20.06 25.29 0.69
N GLN A 64 20.07 25.57 1.99
CA GLN A 64 20.24 24.56 3.02
C GLN A 64 19.07 23.57 3.04
N GLY A 65 19.39 22.30 2.80
CA GLY A 65 18.45 21.17 2.81
C GLY A 65 17.76 20.91 1.46
N LEU A 66 17.92 21.77 0.46
CA LEU A 66 17.28 21.58 -0.85
C LEU A 66 17.73 20.29 -1.56
N HIS A 67 18.93 19.80 -1.24
CA HIS A 67 19.45 18.52 -1.72
C HIS A 67 18.65 17.29 -1.27
N LEU A 68 17.86 17.40 -0.19
CA LEU A 68 16.98 16.30 0.21
C LEU A 68 15.73 16.22 -0.68
N LEU A 69 15.30 17.34 -1.26
CA LEU A 69 14.09 17.41 -2.08
C LEU A 69 14.37 17.22 -3.57
N LEU A 70 15.52 17.73 -4.03
CA LEU A 70 15.91 17.66 -5.43
C LEU A 70 16.99 16.60 -5.61
N GLN A 71 16.72 15.69 -6.54
CA GLN A 71 17.75 14.79 -7.03
C GLN A 71 18.77 15.60 -7.85
N MET A 72 19.98 15.75 -7.31
CA MET A 72 21.12 16.31 -8.03
C MET A 72 21.96 15.16 -8.64
N PRO A 73 22.58 15.34 -9.82
CA PRO A 73 22.59 16.53 -10.67
C PRO A 73 21.35 16.64 -11.59
N ARG A 74 20.79 17.84 -11.69
CA ARG A 74 19.62 18.14 -12.53
C ARG A 74 20.06 18.82 -13.83
N LYS A 75 19.45 18.45 -14.95
CA LYS A 75 19.61 19.16 -16.23
C LYS A 75 18.94 20.54 -16.16
N LEU A 76 19.72 21.57 -16.47
CA LEU A 76 19.30 22.96 -16.65
C LEU A 76 18.96 23.23 -18.12
N ASP A 77 17.80 23.81 -18.38
CA ASP A 77 17.44 24.24 -19.74
C ASP A 77 18.21 25.51 -20.15
N HIS A 78 18.45 26.40 -19.18
CA HIS A 78 19.19 27.65 -19.35
C HIS A 78 19.79 28.10 -18.00
N TYR A 79 20.83 28.92 -18.04
CA TYR A 79 21.35 29.54 -16.81
C TYR A 79 20.34 30.54 -16.23
N TYR A 80 20.11 30.46 -14.93
CA TYR A 80 19.23 31.39 -14.20
C TYR A 80 19.88 32.75 -13.91
N GLU A 81 21.19 32.86 -14.10
CA GLU A 81 21.95 34.08 -13.90
C GLU A 81 21.82 35.00 -15.12
N ALA A 82 21.49 36.27 -14.89
CA ALA A 82 21.19 37.22 -15.96
C ALA A 82 22.37 37.40 -16.95
N GLY A 83 23.61 37.34 -16.46
CA GLY A 83 24.81 37.44 -17.29
C GLY A 83 25.06 36.22 -18.17
N LEU A 84 24.58 35.04 -17.76
CA LEU A 84 24.85 33.78 -18.45
C LEU A 84 23.71 33.30 -19.35
N ARG A 85 22.54 33.95 -19.29
CA ARG A 85 21.33 33.51 -20.00
C ARG A 85 21.48 33.41 -21.53
N LYS A 86 22.49 34.09 -22.10
CA LYS A 86 22.80 34.08 -23.54
C LYS A 86 23.60 32.85 -23.98
N TYR A 87 24.25 32.17 -23.04
CA TYR A 87 25.11 31.02 -23.33
C TYR A 87 24.33 29.72 -23.18
N THR A 88 24.65 28.75 -24.03
CA THR A 88 24.14 27.39 -23.91
C THR A 88 24.69 26.74 -22.64
N VAL A 89 23.86 25.96 -21.94
CA VAL A 89 24.26 25.28 -20.71
C VAL A 89 25.29 24.20 -21.04
N GLU A 90 26.46 24.31 -20.43
CA GLU A 90 27.53 23.33 -20.55
C GLU A 90 27.56 22.44 -19.31
N TYR A 91 27.92 21.18 -19.52
CA TYR A 91 27.97 20.18 -18.47
C TYR A 91 29.36 19.56 -18.38
N ASP A 92 29.78 19.26 -17.15
CA ASP A 92 30.97 18.47 -16.88
C ASP A 92 30.74 16.98 -17.18
N LYS A 93 31.81 16.18 -17.15
CA LYS A 93 31.80 14.72 -17.29
C LYS A 93 30.85 14.02 -16.31
N ASP A 94 30.69 14.62 -15.12
CA ASP A 94 29.80 14.14 -14.06
C ASP A 94 28.34 14.63 -14.21
N GLY A 95 28.01 15.36 -15.28
CA GLY A 95 26.67 15.87 -15.54
C GLY A 95 26.28 17.12 -14.75
N TRP A 96 27.24 17.80 -14.10
CA TRP A 96 27.00 19.07 -13.40
C TRP A 96 27.05 20.27 -14.34
N PRO A 97 26.15 21.25 -14.21
CA PRO A 97 26.24 22.47 -14.99
C PRO A 97 27.47 23.27 -14.55
N ILE A 98 28.25 23.74 -15.53
CA ILE A 98 29.49 24.50 -15.31
C ILE A 98 29.38 25.89 -15.92
N HIS A 99 30.09 26.85 -15.37
CA HIS A 99 30.16 28.18 -15.96
C HIS A 99 30.94 28.11 -17.30
N PRO A 100 30.46 28.72 -18.41
CA PRO A 100 31.07 28.60 -19.73
C PRO A 100 32.49 29.16 -19.78
N GLU A 101 32.74 30.32 -19.15
CA GLU A 101 34.07 30.94 -19.14
C GLU A 101 35.03 30.35 -18.10
N THR A 102 34.58 30.20 -16.85
CA THR A 102 35.46 29.78 -15.74
C THR A 102 35.55 28.27 -15.56
N LYS A 103 34.65 27.50 -16.21
CA LYS A 103 34.50 26.04 -16.06
C LYS A 103 34.30 25.56 -14.61
N LYS A 104 33.87 26.43 -13.70
CA LYS A 104 33.61 26.10 -12.29
C LYS A 104 32.14 25.69 -12.08
N ARG A 105 31.91 24.77 -11.13
CA ARG A 105 30.58 24.31 -10.67
C ARG A 105 29.91 25.30 -9.71
N GLY A 106 29.92 26.59 -10.05
CA GLY A 106 29.40 27.67 -9.20
C GLY A 106 28.04 28.21 -9.64
N VAL A 107 27.45 27.66 -10.69
CA VAL A 107 26.22 28.17 -11.30
C VAL A 107 24.99 27.79 -10.48
N ARG A 108 24.01 28.68 -10.43
CA ARG A 108 22.77 28.40 -9.69
C ARG A 108 21.97 27.26 -10.36
N LEU A 109 21.73 26.18 -9.61
CA LEU A 109 21.00 24.99 -10.11
C LEU A 109 19.48 25.14 -10.11
N VAL A 110 18.93 26.12 -9.40
CA VAL A 110 17.49 26.27 -9.18
C VAL A 110 17.11 27.73 -9.38
N SER A 111 15.98 27.98 -10.05
CA SER A 111 15.49 29.36 -10.22
C SER A 111 15.08 29.96 -8.87
N LYS A 112 15.20 31.28 -8.70
CA LYS A 112 14.72 32.00 -7.50
C LYS A 112 13.27 31.66 -7.10
N PRO A 113 12.28 31.67 -8.02
CA PRO A 113 10.91 31.31 -7.63
C PRO A 113 10.79 29.83 -7.23
N MET A 114 11.55 28.94 -7.87
CA MET A 114 11.55 27.52 -7.50
C MET A 114 12.20 27.31 -6.12
N GLU A 115 13.28 27.99 -5.80
CA GLU A 115 13.91 27.98 -4.47
C GLU A 115 12.93 28.46 -3.39
N PHE A 116 12.15 29.51 -3.69
CA PHE A 116 11.09 30.00 -2.81
C PHE A 116 10.01 28.94 -2.56
N VAL A 117 9.47 28.34 -3.63
CA VAL A 117 8.43 27.30 -3.52
C VAL A 117 8.95 26.07 -2.77
N LEU A 118 10.16 25.62 -3.06
CA LEU A 118 10.78 24.48 -2.38
C LEU A 118 10.97 24.73 -0.88
N ASN A 119 11.33 25.95 -0.48
CA ASN A 119 11.45 26.33 0.93
C ASN A 119 10.08 26.35 1.64
N ILE A 120 9.01 26.78 0.96
CA ILE A 120 7.63 26.72 1.51
C ILE A 120 7.23 25.27 1.80
N ILE A 121 7.42 24.38 0.83
CA ILE A 121 7.00 22.98 0.99
C ILE A 121 8.02 22.15 1.76
N PHE A 122 9.17 22.70 2.16
CA PHE A 122 10.28 21.94 2.75
C PHE A 122 9.85 21.11 3.96
N PHE A 123 9.19 21.75 4.92
CA PHE A 123 8.77 21.10 6.16
C PHE A 123 7.66 20.05 5.97
N VAL A 124 6.91 20.11 4.87
CA VAL A 124 5.89 19.11 4.53
C VAL A 124 6.51 17.97 3.71
N SER A 125 7.34 18.30 2.73
CA SER A 125 7.89 17.33 1.77
C SER A 125 8.94 16.41 2.37
N VAL A 126 9.81 16.90 3.26
CA VAL A 126 10.82 16.05 3.93
C VAL A 126 10.20 14.86 4.68
N PRO A 127 9.25 15.06 5.62
CA PRO A 127 8.61 13.93 6.29
C PRO A 127 7.81 13.06 5.32
N CYS A 128 7.17 13.63 4.29
CA CYS A 128 6.51 12.84 3.26
C CYS A 128 7.50 11.91 2.51
N ILE A 129 8.70 12.39 2.14
CA ILE A 129 9.72 11.57 1.48
C ILE A 129 10.19 10.43 2.39
N VAL A 130 10.43 10.72 3.67
CA VAL A 130 10.81 9.70 4.66
C VAL A 130 9.71 8.64 4.78
N LEU A 131 8.45 9.06 4.94
CA LEU A 131 7.30 8.16 5.01
C LEU A 131 7.17 7.32 3.74
N LEU A 132 7.27 7.93 2.55
CA LEU A 132 7.21 7.22 1.27
C LEU A 132 8.33 6.18 1.14
N ASN A 133 9.55 6.51 1.57
CA ASN A 133 10.66 5.57 1.60
C ASN A 133 10.41 4.42 2.58
N SER A 134 9.85 4.70 3.76
CA SER A 134 9.45 3.66 4.72
C SER A 134 8.36 2.75 4.14
N PHE A 135 7.34 3.31 3.46
CA PHE A 135 6.29 2.52 2.80
C PHE A 135 6.85 1.66 1.66
N ARG A 136 7.79 2.18 0.88
CA ARG A 136 8.48 1.39 -0.16
C ARG A 136 9.22 0.20 0.44
N GLN A 137 9.96 0.41 1.54
CA GLN A 137 10.65 -0.68 2.24
C GLN A 137 9.68 -1.74 2.79
N ILE A 138 8.54 -1.33 3.34
CA ILE A 138 7.51 -2.27 3.82
C ILE A 138 6.92 -3.05 2.64
N LYS A 139 6.60 -2.38 1.53
CA LYS A 139 6.05 -3.02 0.33
C LYS A 139 7.02 -4.05 -0.26
N GLU A 140 8.30 -3.74 -0.29
CA GLU A 140 9.35 -4.67 -0.76
C GLU A 140 9.48 -5.88 0.18
N LYS A 141 9.46 -5.67 1.50
CA LYS A 141 9.45 -6.76 2.49
C LYS A 141 8.22 -7.65 2.34
N CYS A 142 7.01 -7.07 2.24
CA CYS A 142 5.78 -7.84 2.03
C CYS A 142 5.80 -8.64 0.72
N ARG A 143 6.28 -8.04 -0.37
CA ARG A 143 6.43 -8.74 -1.66
C ARG A 143 7.47 -9.87 -1.59
N SER A 144 8.54 -9.71 -0.81
CA SER A 144 9.53 -10.77 -0.56
C SER A 144 8.93 -11.91 0.24
N VAL A 145 8.16 -11.62 1.30
CA VAL A 145 7.44 -12.63 2.10
C VAL A 145 6.44 -13.41 1.24
N GLU A 146 5.68 -12.74 0.38
CA GLU A 146 4.73 -13.38 -0.53
C GLU A 146 5.44 -14.31 -1.55
N LYS A 147 6.58 -13.88 -2.11
CA LYS A 147 7.40 -14.71 -3.00
C LYS A 147 7.99 -15.93 -2.28
N ASN A 148 8.43 -15.78 -1.04
CA ASN A 148 8.98 -16.88 -0.24
C ASN A 148 7.88 -17.87 0.20
N MET A 149 6.68 -17.38 0.53
CA MET A 149 5.57 -18.23 0.93
C MET A 149 4.97 -19.00 -0.25
N SER A 150 4.92 -18.38 -1.44
CA SER A 150 4.49 -19.06 -2.67
C SER A 150 5.52 -20.07 -3.20
N SER A 151 6.82 -19.81 -3.06
CA SER A 151 7.88 -20.79 -3.40
C SER A 151 7.90 -21.96 -2.41
N GLN A 152 7.73 -21.71 -1.11
CA GLN A 152 7.61 -22.77 -0.10
C GLN A 152 6.33 -23.60 -0.27
N ARG A 153 5.20 -22.99 -0.67
CA ARG A 153 3.97 -23.71 -1.01
C ARG A 153 4.10 -24.55 -2.30
N ARG A 154 4.94 -24.15 -3.26
CA ARG A 154 5.32 -25.00 -4.41
C ARG A 154 6.25 -26.14 -4.01
N ASN A 155 7.21 -25.91 -3.11
CA ASN A 155 8.16 -26.93 -2.68
C ASN A 155 7.50 -27.96 -1.75
N ASN A 156 6.59 -27.56 -0.86
CA ASN A 156 5.83 -28.49 -0.02
C ASN A 156 4.83 -29.35 -0.82
N LYS A 157 4.45 -28.94 -2.04
CA LYS A 157 3.70 -29.77 -2.99
C LYS A 157 4.58 -30.75 -3.78
N LYS A 158 5.92 -30.64 -3.68
CA LYS A 158 6.88 -31.54 -4.32
C LYS A 158 7.41 -32.63 -3.39
N CYS A 159 7.01 -32.69 -2.12
CA CYS A 159 7.32 -33.80 -1.21
C CYS A 159 6.49 -35.07 -1.47
N PHE A 160 6.17 -35.35 -2.73
CA PHE A 160 5.62 -36.63 -3.21
C PHE A 160 6.24 -37.02 -4.56
N SER A 161 7.55 -36.82 -4.72
CA SER A 161 8.30 -37.49 -5.78
C SER A 161 9.70 -37.86 -5.26
N SER A 162 9.91 -39.16 -5.09
CA SER A 162 11.21 -39.78 -4.84
C SER A 162 12.18 -39.50 -6.00
N GLN A 163 13.49 -39.57 -5.68
CA GLN A 163 14.65 -39.69 -6.60
C GLN A 163 14.94 -38.44 -7.47
N ASP A 164 16.15 -37.90 -7.62
CA ASP A 164 17.52 -38.38 -7.38
C ASP A 164 18.50 -37.22 -7.15
N ILE A 165 19.68 -37.57 -6.63
CA ILE A 165 20.84 -36.73 -6.36
C ILE A 165 21.60 -36.43 -7.68
N GLN A 166 21.85 -35.15 -8.03
CA GLN A 166 23.05 -34.79 -8.80
C GLN A 166 23.43 -33.30 -8.72
N MET A 167 24.75 -33.06 -8.76
CA MET A 167 25.52 -31.92 -8.29
C MET A 167 25.47 -30.62 -9.11
N GLU A 168 25.84 -29.52 -8.42
CA GLU A 168 26.23 -28.17 -8.90
C GLU A 168 27.39 -28.19 -9.93
N PRO A 169 27.62 -27.13 -10.75
CA PRO A 169 28.36 -25.94 -10.26
C PRO A 169 27.96 -24.56 -10.86
N LEU A 170 28.19 -23.52 -10.04
CA LEU A 170 28.56 -22.10 -10.28
C LEU A 170 28.54 -21.45 -11.70
N LEU A 171 28.24 -20.12 -11.65
CA LEU A 171 28.48 -18.99 -12.59
C LEU A 171 27.39 -18.64 -13.63
N ASN A 172 26.79 -17.45 -13.52
CA ASN A 172 27.27 -16.22 -14.19
C ASN A 172 26.15 -15.14 -14.31
N GLU A 173 26.57 -13.89 -14.28
CA GLU A 173 25.80 -12.66 -14.46
C GLU A 173 25.03 -12.56 -15.79
N THR A 174 23.94 -11.78 -15.82
CA THR A 174 23.63 -10.68 -16.78
C THR A 174 22.19 -10.18 -16.52
N GLN A 175 22.02 -8.94 -16.05
CA GLN A 175 21.78 -7.72 -16.83
C GLN A 175 20.56 -7.72 -17.78
N PHE A 176 19.60 -6.85 -17.41
CA PHE A 176 18.89 -5.88 -18.26
C PHE A 176 17.70 -6.29 -19.17
N SER A 177 16.55 -5.70 -18.84
CA SER A 177 15.51 -5.11 -19.71
C SER A 177 14.56 -6.00 -20.54
N ALA A 178 13.28 -5.93 -20.17
CA ALA A 178 12.08 -6.00 -21.01
C ALA A 178 10.88 -5.88 -20.03
N LYS A 179 9.76 -5.20 -20.25
CA LYS A 179 9.19 -4.42 -21.34
C LYS A 179 7.92 -3.79 -20.74
N TYR A 180 7.54 -2.61 -21.21
CA TYR A 180 6.20 -2.07 -20.95
C TYR A 180 5.13 -2.98 -21.57
N ASP A 181 3.97 -2.96 -20.90
CA ASP A 181 2.63 -3.33 -21.35
C ASP A 181 2.25 -4.82 -21.31
N GLU A 182 1.39 -5.19 -20.35
CA GLU A 182 0.11 -5.85 -20.65
C GLU A 182 -0.81 -5.86 -19.41
N LYS A 183 -1.94 -5.15 -19.54
CA LYS A 183 -3.28 -5.45 -19.02
C LYS A 183 -3.39 -6.00 -17.58
N ARG A 184 -3.86 -5.13 -16.68
CA ARG A 184 -4.54 -5.54 -15.44
C ARG A 184 -5.70 -6.48 -15.79
N THR A 185 -5.57 -7.74 -15.42
CA THR A 185 -6.70 -8.53 -14.97
C THR A 185 -6.41 -8.81 -13.51
N ILE A 186 -7.30 -8.39 -12.63
CA ILE A 186 -7.20 -8.57 -11.17
C ILE A 186 -7.55 -10.03 -10.87
N PRO A 187 -6.69 -10.77 -10.13
CA PRO A 187 -7.11 -11.91 -9.35
C PRO A 187 -8.35 -11.68 -8.54
N ASP A 188 -9.51 -12.24 -8.87
CA ASP A 188 -10.71 -12.22 -8.02
C ASP A 188 -10.50 -13.11 -6.77
N SER A 189 -9.49 -12.76 -5.96
CA SER A 189 -9.06 -13.54 -4.78
C SER A 189 -10.13 -13.60 -3.71
N GLU A 190 -11.10 -12.68 -3.72
CA GLU A 190 -12.22 -12.65 -2.78
C GLU A 190 -13.33 -13.64 -3.17
N GLN A 191 -13.41 -14.04 -4.46
CA GLN A 191 -14.40 -14.99 -4.96
C GLN A 191 -14.12 -16.42 -4.43
N ASP A 192 -12.84 -16.80 -4.40
CA ASP A 192 -12.38 -18.12 -3.93
C ASP A 192 -12.59 -18.29 -2.41
N ASP A 193 -12.43 -17.21 -1.64
CA ASP A 193 -12.61 -17.23 -0.18
C ASP A 193 -14.09 -17.42 0.21
N ALA A 194 -15.01 -16.80 -0.54
CA ALA A 194 -16.45 -16.98 -0.33
C ALA A 194 -16.90 -18.40 -0.68
N GLU A 195 -16.41 -18.98 -1.78
CA GLU A 195 -16.74 -20.34 -2.18
C GLU A 195 -16.23 -21.37 -1.17
N TYR A 196 -15.02 -21.17 -0.62
CA TYR A 196 -14.46 -22.02 0.44
C TYR A 196 -15.31 -21.99 1.71
N VAL A 197 -15.72 -20.81 2.18
CA VAL A 197 -16.57 -20.69 3.37
C VAL A 197 -17.93 -21.36 3.13
N LEU A 198 -18.53 -21.17 1.95
CA LEU A 198 -19.81 -21.80 1.59
C LEU A 198 -19.69 -23.33 1.55
N THR A 199 -18.62 -23.88 0.98
CA THR A 199 -18.40 -25.34 0.98
C THR A 199 -18.15 -25.91 2.37
N GLN A 200 -17.46 -25.18 3.25
CA GLN A 200 -17.26 -25.61 4.64
C GLN A 200 -18.58 -25.60 5.43
N ILE A 201 -19.42 -24.57 5.25
CA ILE A 201 -20.75 -24.51 5.87
C ILE A 201 -21.64 -25.66 5.37
N GLN A 202 -21.62 -25.94 4.05
CA GLN A 202 -22.39 -27.04 3.45
C GLN A 202 -21.95 -28.40 4.03
N ARG A 203 -20.64 -28.67 4.08
CA ARG A 203 -20.08 -29.91 4.66
C ARG A 203 -20.42 -30.06 6.14
N SER A 204 -20.42 -28.96 6.90
CA SER A 204 -20.83 -28.95 8.31
C SER A 204 -22.30 -29.35 8.45
N LYS A 205 -23.20 -28.80 7.62
CA LYS A 205 -24.63 -29.14 7.62
C LYS A 205 -24.89 -30.60 7.26
N GLU A 206 -24.21 -31.13 6.25
CA GLU A 206 -24.35 -32.54 5.84
C GLU A 206 -23.86 -33.50 6.93
N SER A 207 -22.77 -33.15 7.61
CA SER A 207 -22.24 -33.93 8.73
C SER A 207 -23.21 -33.94 9.91
N LEU A 208 -23.83 -32.79 10.21
CA LEU A 208 -24.84 -32.67 11.26
C LEU A 208 -26.10 -33.49 10.96
N ALA A 209 -26.59 -33.44 9.72
CA ALA A 209 -27.73 -34.24 9.27
C ALA A 209 -27.44 -35.75 9.33
N LYS A 210 -26.23 -36.16 8.94
CA LYS A 210 -25.79 -37.56 9.01
C LYS A 210 -25.71 -38.06 10.45
N CYS A 211 -25.20 -37.24 11.38
CA CYS A 211 -25.19 -37.55 12.82
C CYS A 211 -26.61 -37.66 13.38
N GLN A 212 -27.51 -36.74 13.06
CA GLN A 212 -28.91 -36.79 13.51
C GLN A 212 -29.65 -38.04 13.00
N ASN A 213 -29.41 -38.44 11.74
CA ASN A 213 -29.99 -39.65 11.18
C ASN A 213 -29.43 -40.92 11.83
N ARG A 214 -28.14 -40.92 12.19
CA ARG A 214 -27.50 -42.03 12.90
C ARG A 214 -28.06 -42.20 14.31
N VAL A 215 -28.33 -41.10 15.02
CA VAL A 215 -28.96 -41.09 16.35
C VAL A 215 -30.44 -41.51 16.30
N LYS A 216 -31.16 -41.17 15.23
CA LYS A 216 -32.54 -41.64 15.02
C LYS A 216 -32.61 -43.14 14.73
N ALA A 217 -31.66 -43.68 13.95
CA ALA A 217 -31.58 -45.11 13.63
C ALA A 217 -31.22 -45.99 14.85
N THR A 218 -30.40 -45.48 15.78
CA THR A 218 -30.11 -46.20 17.03
C THR A 218 -31.32 -46.24 17.95
N ASN A 219 -32.15 -45.19 17.96
CA ASN A 219 -33.36 -45.13 18.80
C ASN A 219 -34.53 -45.97 18.27
N SER A 220 -34.57 -46.30 16.97
CA SER A 220 -35.55 -47.24 16.40
C SER A 220 -35.16 -48.71 16.62
N SER A 221 -33.87 -49.04 16.56
CA SER A 221 -33.39 -50.42 16.80
C SER A 221 -33.58 -50.91 18.25
N THR A 222 -33.58 -50.01 19.24
CA THR A 222 -33.85 -50.35 20.65
C THR A 222 -35.34 -50.59 20.94
N LYS A 223 -36.26 -50.20 20.04
CA LYS A 223 -37.71 -50.47 20.21
C LYS A 223 -38.12 -51.84 19.69
N ASP A 224 -37.47 -52.36 18.64
CA ASP A 224 -37.81 -53.65 18.05
C ASP A 224 -37.30 -54.87 18.84
N SER A 225 -36.28 -54.68 19.68
CA SER A 225 -35.73 -55.73 20.57
C SER A 225 -36.52 -55.94 21.86
N ARG A 226 -37.59 -55.17 22.10
CA ARG A 226 -38.44 -55.27 23.30
C ARG A 226 -39.71 -56.12 23.09
N TRP A 227 -39.96 -56.63 21.88
CA TRP A 227 -41.17 -57.43 21.54
C TRP A 227 -40.85 -58.84 21.03
N ALA A 228 -39.68 -59.38 21.36
CA ALA A 228 -39.33 -60.79 21.10
C ALA A 228 -38.95 -61.49 22.41
N LYS A 229 -39.95 -61.75 23.26
CA LYS A 229 -39.94 -62.76 24.31
C LYS A 229 -41.38 -63.11 24.69
#